data_AF-A0A932UPR3-F1
#
_entry.id   AF-A0A932UPR3-F1
#
_cell.length_a   1.000
_cell.length_b   1.000
_cell.length_c   1.000
_cell.angle_alpha   90.00
_cell.angle_beta   90.00
_cell.angle_gamma   90.00
#
_symmetry.space_group_name_H-M   'P 1'
#
loop_
_entity.id
_entity.type
_entity.pdbx_description
1 polymer ?
#
loop_
_entity_poly.entity_id
_entity_poly.type
_entity_poly.pdbx_seq_one_letter_code
_entity_poly.pdbx_strand_id
1 'polypeptide(L)'
;MRRIVSLFTAAALAACYGGGERAGEGAEAGAAATISLADVAGKWTVQSMAEGSDSVLVTSELNATATTEGWTTVLPGRDPISQHVVVGGDSVVMHAGPFESVLRPGVQVTTESSFRLVNGMLEGWTVAHYQGAGADSVLRMRTRGTRAP
;
A
#
# COMPACT_ATOMS: atom_id res chain seq x y z
N MET A 1 28.15 -67.45 1.89
CA MET A 1 29.18 -67.99 0.96
C MET A 1 28.75 -67.54 -0.42
N ARG A 2 29.49 -66.77 -1.25
CA ARG A 2 30.89 -66.92 -1.67
C ARG A 2 31.31 -65.60 -2.39
N ARG A 3 32.28 -64.88 -1.81
CA ARG A 3 33.45 -64.15 -2.38
C ARG A 3 33.27 -63.42 -3.74
N ILE A 4 33.20 -62.08 -3.79
CA ILE A 4 34.31 -61.07 -3.89
C ILE A 4 35.29 -61.35 -5.04
N VAL A 5 35.30 -60.48 -6.07
CA VAL A 5 36.53 -59.84 -6.59
C VAL A 5 36.18 -58.40 -7.00
N SER A 6 36.76 -57.47 -6.26
CA SER A 6 36.87 -56.05 -6.56
C SER A 6 37.84 -55.83 -7.72
N LEU A 7 37.50 -54.97 -8.67
CA LEU A 7 38.51 -54.20 -9.41
C LEU A 7 38.35 -52.73 -9.04
N PHE A 8 39.31 -52.25 -8.27
CA PHE A 8 39.61 -50.84 -8.05
C PHE A 8 40.26 -50.26 -9.31
N THR A 9 39.75 -49.15 -9.83
CA THR A 9 40.57 -48.13 -10.48
C THR A 9 40.07 -46.76 -10.06
N ALA A 10 41.01 -45.93 -9.60
CA ALA A 10 40.80 -44.63 -9.00
C ALA A 10 40.70 -43.50 -10.04
N ALA A 11 39.90 -42.49 -9.67
CA ALA A 11 40.08 -41.04 -9.85
C ALA A 11 40.41 -40.45 -11.24
N ALA A 12 39.50 -39.59 -11.71
CA ALA A 12 39.86 -38.29 -12.28
C ALA A 12 38.73 -37.27 -12.04
N LEU A 13 38.95 -36.36 -11.09
CA LEU A 13 38.26 -35.07 -11.03
C LEU A 13 38.85 -34.20 -12.15
N ALA A 14 38.01 -33.80 -13.10
CA ALA A 14 38.31 -32.70 -14.02
C ALA A 14 37.04 -31.88 -14.22
N ALA A 15 37.07 -30.68 -13.65
CA ALA A 15 36.11 -29.61 -13.87
C ALA A 15 36.15 -29.13 -15.34
N CYS A 16 34.98 -28.71 -15.83
CA CYS A 16 34.66 -27.78 -16.92
C CYS A 16 33.33 -28.22 -17.57
N TYR A 17 32.21 -28.03 -16.87
CA TYR A 17 30.91 -28.14 -17.51
C TYR A 17 30.61 -26.81 -18.19
N GLY A 18 31.03 -26.70 -19.44
CA GLY A 18 30.55 -25.68 -20.38
C GLY A 18 29.30 -26.18 -21.10
N GLY A 19 28.34 -25.27 -21.30
CA GLY A 19 27.35 -25.37 -22.37
C GLY A 19 26.08 -26.14 -22.01
N GLY A 20 25.17 -25.50 -21.30
CA GLY A 20 23.83 -25.99 -21.06
C GLY A 20 22.87 -24.85 -20.75
N GLU A 21 22.79 -23.90 -21.68
CA GLU A 21 21.82 -22.80 -21.69
C GLU A 21 20.40 -23.34 -21.61
N ARG A 22 19.78 -23.28 -20.42
CA ARG A 22 18.33 -23.12 -20.33
C ARG A 22 18.08 -21.63 -20.44
N ALA A 23 17.81 -21.19 -21.66
CA ALA A 23 17.22 -19.90 -21.96
C ALA A 23 15.97 -19.75 -21.07
N GLY A 24 15.97 -18.68 -20.28
CA GLY A 24 14.90 -18.36 -19.37
C GLY A 24 13.71 -17.77 -20.11
N GLU A 25 12.52 -18.10 -19.64
CA GLU A 25 11.43 -17.13 -19.57
C GLU A 25 11.34 -16.71 -18.10
N GLY A 26 12.32 -15.91 -17.69
CA GLY A 26 12.08 -14.96 -16.61
C GLY A 26 11.09 -13.96 -17.18
N ALA A 27 9.84 -14.02 -16.73
CA ALA A 27 8.92 -12.92 -16.93
C ALA A 27 9.64 -11.68 -16.38
N GLU A 28 10.04 -10.78 -17.28
CA GLU A 28 10.50 -9.45 -16.89
C GLU A 28 9.33 -8.84 -16.11
N ALA A 29 9.46 -8.80 -14.79
CA ALA A 29 8.60 -8.00 -13.95
C ALA A 29 8.87 -6.56 -14.38
N GLY A 30 8.09 -6.06 -15.35
CA GLY A 30 8.16 -4.69 -15.79
C GLY A 30 8.15 -3.79 -14.57
N ALA A 31 9.12 -2.88 -14.46
CA ALA A 31 9.19 -1.94 -13.36
C ALA A 31 7.82 -1.28 -13.21
N ALA A 32 7.22 -1.39 -12.02
CA ALA A 32 5.93 -0.77 -11.75
C ALA A 32 6.04 0.72 -12.07
N ALA A 33 5.17 1.21 -12.96
CA ALA A 33 5.18 2.62 -13.34
C ALA A 33 4.95 3.49 -12.10
N THR A 34 5.75 4.55 -11.97
CA THR A 34 5.54 5.54 -10.91
C THR A 34 4.18 6.19 -11.10
N ILE A 35 3.40 6.33 -10.03
CA ILE A 35 2.09 6.99 -10.09
C ILE A 35 2.25 8.46 -10.44
N SER A 36 1.40 8.94 -11.36
CA SER A 36 1.30 10.35 -11.72
C SER A 36 0.28 11.05 -10.82
N LEU A 37 0.69 12.12 -10.13
CA LEU A 37 -0.23 12.92 -9.33
C LEU A 37 -1.28 13.64 -10.19
N ALA A 38 -0.99 13.90 -11.48
CA ALA A 38 -1.99 14.46 -12.39
C ALA A 38 -3.15 13.49 -12.62
N ASP A 39 -2.90 12.17 -12.65
CA ASP A 39 -3.94 11.15 -12.82
C ASP A 39 -4.81 10.99 -11.57
N VAL A 40 -4.24 11.33 -10.40
CA VAL A 40 -4.93 11.31 -9.11
C VAL A 40 -5.65 12.64 -8.81
N ALA A 41 -5.17 13.76 -9.34
CA ALA A 41 -5.69 15.10 -9.09
C ALA A 41 -7.20 15.21 -9.33
N GLY A 42 -7.92 15.90 -8.44
CA GLY A 42 -9.35 16.09 -8.48
C GLY A 42 -10.04 15.65 -7.18
N LYS A 43 -11.37 15.61 -7.22
CA LYS A 43 -12.19 15.27 -6.04
C LYS A 43 -12.54 13.79 -6.01
N TRP A 44 -12.54 13.22 -4.81
CA TRP A 44 -12.86 11.82 -4.57
C TRP A 44 -13.81 11.68 -3.38
N THR A 45 -14.83 10.84 -3.53
CA THR A 45 -15.57 10.30 -2.39
C THR A 45 -14.85 9.04 -1.92
N VAL A 46 -14.33 9.06 -0.69
CA VAL A 46 -13.54 7.97 -0.11
C VAL A 46 -14.36 7.28 0.98
N GLN A 47 -14.47 5.97 0.90
CA GLN A 47 -15.05 5.12 1.93
C GLN A 47 -13.92 4.40 2.68
N SER A 48 -13.88 4.56 4.00
CA SER A 48 -13.01 3.82 4.91
C SER A 48 -13.82 2.72 5.59
N MET A 49 -13.45 1.47 5.37
CA MET A 49 -14.15 0.28 5.84
C MET A 49 -13.33 -0.47 6.88
N ALA A 50 -13.98 -1.16 7.81
CA ALA A 50 -13.30 -1.96 8.82
C ALA A 50 -12.45 -3.08 8.19
N GLU A 51 -11.27 -3.35 8.75
CA GLU A 51 -10.44 -4.47 8.31
C GLU A 51 -11.23 -5.80 8.37
N GLY A 52 -11.21 -6.57 7.29
CA GLY A 52 -11.90 -7.86 7.21
C GLY A 52 -13.42 -7.81 6.93
N SER A 53 -14.00 -6.63 6.69
CA SER A 53 -15.41 -6.51 6.26
C SER A 53 -15.63 -5.33 5.31
N ASP A 54 -16.80 -5.27 4.68
CA ASP A 54 -17.22 -4.13 3.84
C ASP A 54 -18.04 -3.08 4.61
N SER A 55 -18.09 -3.17 5.94
CA SER A 55 -18.75 -2.18 6.79
C SER A 55 -18.04 -0.84 6.70
N VAL A 56 -18.71 0.17 6.12
CA VAL A 56 -18.19 1.54 6.03
C VAL A 56 -18.23 2.20 7.40
N LEU A 57 -17.08 2.66 7.87
CA LEU A 57 -16.92 3.39 9.13
C LEU A 57 -17.00 4.90 8.92
N VAL A 58 -16.38 5.40 7.85
CA VAL A 58 -16.31 6.82 7.52
C VAL A 58 -16.39 7.00 6.01
N THR A 59 -17.20 7.97 5.57
CA THR A 59 -17.16 8.50 4.20
C THR A 59 -16.62 9.92 4.25
N SER A 60 -15.60 10.23 3.45
CA SER A 60 -14.94 11.54 3.39
C SER A 60 -14.79 12.04 1.96
N GLU A 61 -14.58 13.35 1.80
CA GLU A 61 -14.13 13.92 0.53
C GLU A 61 -12.60 14.09 0.56
N LEU A 62 -11.91 13.62 -0.46
CA LEU A 62 -10.50 13.92 -0.71
C LEU A 62 -10.39 14.90 -1.88
N ASN A 63 -9.77 16.05 -1.65
CA ASN A 63 -9.39 17.01 -2.67
C ASN A 63 -7.89 16.82 -2.96
N ALA A 64 -7.60 16.08 -4.04
CA ALA A 64 -6.24 15.83 -4.51
C ALA A 64 -5.84 16.88 -5.55
N THR A 65 -4.56 17.29 -5.55
CA THR A 65 -3.98 18.18 -6.56
C THR A 65 -2.96 17.41 -7.43
N ALA A 66 -2.50 18.03 -8.52
CA ALA A 66 -1.48 17.45 -9.39
C ALA A 66 -0.05 17.57 -8.83
N THR A 67 0.12 18.13 -7.63
CA THR A 67 1.39 18.25 -6.90
C THR A 67 1.25 17.63 -5.52
N THR A 68 2.30 17.64 -4.70
CA THR A 68 2.22 17.19 -3.30
C THR A 68 1.61 18.25 -2.36
N GLU A 69 1.21 19.41 -2.88
CA GLU A 69 0.75 20.56 -2.10
C GLU A 69 -0.76 20.79 -2.26
N GLY A 70 -1.39 21.33 -1.21
CA GLY A 70 -2.80 21.74 -1.26
C GLY A 70 -3.81 20.60 -1.15
N TRP A 71 -3.37 19.39 -0.85
CA TRP A 71 -4.27 18.25 -0.63
C TRP A 71 -5.02 18.41 0.69
N THR A 72 -6.32 18.12 0.67
CA THR A 72 -7.15 18.14 1.88
C THR A 72 -8.12 16.96 1.93
N THR A 73 -8.42 16.49 3.13
CA THR A 73 -9.52 15.56 3.40
C THR A 73 -10.58 16.28 4.21
N VAL A 74 -11.85 16.17 3.81
CA VAL A 74 -13.00 16.72 4.54
C VAL A 74 -13.79 15.56 5.13
N LEU A 75 -13.86 15.51 6.45
CA LEU A 75 -14.69 14.54 7.18
C LEU A 75 -16.11 15.11 7.37
N PRO A 76 -17.13 14.27 7.62
CA PRO A 76 -18.49 14.74 7.84
C PRO A 76 -18.58 15.78 8.96
N GLY A 77 -19.07 16.98 8.63
CA GLY A 77 -19.24 18.08 9.59
C GLY A 77 -17.94 18.63 10.18
N ARG A 78 -16.81 18.51 9.47
CA ARG A 78 -15.50 19.03 9.88
C ARG A 78 -14.93 19.99 8.85
N ASP A 79 -14.04 20.87 9.30
CA ASP A 79 -13.20 21.69 8.43
C ASP A 79 -12.21 20.81 7.63
N PRO A 80 -11.72 21.30 6.47
CA PRO A 80 -10.72 20.58 5.69
C PRO A 80 -9.43 20.32 6.48
N ILE A 81 -8.96 19.08 6.43
CA ILE A 81 -7.73 18.60 7.08
C ILE A 81 -6.63 18.54 6.03
N SER A 82 -5.59 19.36 6.20
CA SER A 82 -4.40 19.35 5.33
C SER A 82 -3.68 18.00 5.37
N GLN A 83 -3.15 17.59 4.21
CA GLN A 83 -2.44 16.34 4.02
C GLN A 83 -0.99 16.60 3.66
N HIS A 84 -0.07 15.88 4.27
CA HIS A 84 1.31 15.78 3.78
C HIS A 84 1.41 14.58 2.84
N VAL A 85 1.83 14.81 1.59
CA VAL A 85 1.77 13.83 0.51
C VAL A 85 3.16 13.43 0.05
N VAL A 86 3.39 12.12 -0.05
CA VAL A 86 4.63 11.52 -0.56
C VAL A 86 4.28 10.50 -1.65
N VAL A 87 5.09 10.43 -2.70
CA VAL A 87 4.93 9.45 -3.78
C VAL A 87 6.04 8.40 -3.69
N GLY A 88 5.68 7.12 -3.79
CA GLY A 88 6.61 6.01 -3.79
C GLY A 88 6.15 4.91 -4.74
N GLY A 89 6.90 4.68 -5.83
CA GLY A 89 6.51 3.71 -6.86
C GLY A 89 5.12 4.00 -7.41
N ASP A 90 4.25 2.99 -7.41
CA ASP A 90 2.86 3.07 -7.88
C ASP A 90 1.87 3.64 -6.85
N SER A 91 2.35 4.16 -5.72
CA SER A 91 1.52 4.51 -4.56
C SER A 91 1.71 5.96 -4.12
N VAL A 92 0.63 6.57 -3.63
CA VAL A 92 0.63 7.85 -2.90
C VAL A 92 0.41 7.57 -1.43
N VAL A 93 1.27 8.11 -0.58
CA VAL A 93 1.15 8.06 0.88
C VAL A 93 0.76 9.45 1.39
N MET A 94 -0.21 9.49 2.30
CA MET A 94 -0.75 10.71 2.88
C MET A 94 -0.69 10.63 4.40
N HIS A 95 -0.19 11.67 5.03
CA HIS A 95 -0.18 11.82 6.49
C HIS A 95 -1.04 13.01 6.90
N ALA A 96 -1.80 12.85 7.99
CA ALA A 96 -2.58 13.94 8.56
C ALA A 96 -2.68 13.87 10.09
N GLY A 97 -2.99 15.04 10.66
CA GLY A 97 -3.23 15.22 12.09
C GLY A 97 -2.03 15.73 12.88
N PRO A 98 -2.21 15.89 14.20
CA PRO A 98 -3.38 15.45 14.97
C PRO A 98 -4.66 16.25 14.69
N PHE A 99 -5.82 15.59 14.70
CA PHE A 99 -7.16 16.20 14.65
C PHE A 99 -8.16 15.39 15.50
N GLU A 100 -9.33 15.95 15.82
CA GLU A 100 -10.35 15.23 16.61
C GLU A 100 -11.03 14.15 15.77
N SER A 101 -11.04 12.92 16.26
CA SER A 101 -11.65 11.78 15.60
C SER A 101 -13.17 11.90 15.50
N VAL A 102 -13.71 11.61 14.31
CA VAL A 102 -15.17 11.46 14.08
C VAL A 102 -15.71 10.12 14.60
N LEU A 103 -14.84 9.12 14.80
CA LEU A 103 -15.22 7.81 15.34
C LEU A 103 -15.10 7.72 16.87
N ARG A 104 -14.32 8.62 17.48
CA ARG A 104 -14.01 8.64 18.92
C ARG A 104 -14.02 10.10 19.40
N PRO A 105 -15.20 10.66 19.76
CA PRO A 105 -15.32 12.06 20.16
C PRO A 105 -14.34 12.44 21.27
N GLY A 106 -13.70 13.61 21.15
CA GLY A 106 -12.71 14.12 22.10
C GLY A 106 -11.34 13.42 22.07
N VAL A 107 -11.13 12.42 21.20
CA VAL A 107 -9.85 11.73 21.06
C VAL A 107 -9.12 12.26 19.83
N GLN A 108 -7.86 12.67 20.01
CA GLN A 108 -6.99 13.10 18.92
C GLN A 108 -6.45 11.90 18.15
N VAL A 109 -6.38 12.02 16.83
CA VAL A 109 -5.91 10.99 15.92
C VAL A 109 -4.92 11.55 14.90
N THR A 110 -3.89 10.77 14.58
CA THR A 110 -3.10 10.93 13.36
C THR A 110 -3.41 9.79 12.41
N THR A 111 -3.32 10.04 11.11
CA THR A 111 -3.59 9.03 10.10
C THR A 111 -2.45 8.94 9.09
N GLU A 112 -2.13 7.73 8.69
CA GLU A 112 -1.31 7.42 7.51
C GLU A 112 -2.20 6.65 6.53
N SER A 113 -2.29 7.12 5.30
CA SER A 113 -3.02 6.44 4.23
C SER A 113 -2.10 6.13 3.08
N SER A 114 -2.29 4.98 2.44
CA SER A 114 -1.59 4.60 1.21
C SER A 114 -2.63 4.24 0.15
N PHE A 115 -2.51 4.82 -1.04
CA PHE A 115 -3.42 4.61 -2.16
C PHE A 115 -2.67 4.26 -3.43
N ARG A 116 -3.29 3.40 -4.24
CA ARG A 116 -2.95 3.18 -5.64
C ARG A 116 -4.15 3.58 -6.50
N LEU A 117 -3.88 4.01 -7.72
CA LEU A 117 -4.91 4.19 -8.73
C LEU A 117 -5.11 2.88 -9.49
N VAL A 118 -6.23 2.20 -9.26
CA VAL A 118 -6.56 0.90 -9.85
C VAL A 118 -7.88 1.02 -10.57
N ASN A 119 -7.89 0.80 -11.89
CA ASN A 119 -9.10 0.88 -12.74
C ASN A 119 -9.89 2.19 -12.54
N GLY A 120 -9.18 3.32 -12.39
CA GLY A 120 -9.78 4.64 -12.16
C GLY A 120 -10.32 4.89 -10.75
N MET A 121 -10.11 3.97 -9.81
CA MET A 121 -10.46 4.12 -8.40
C MET A 121 -9.20 4.26 -7.55
N LEU A 122 -9.29 4.99 -6.44
CA LEU A 122 -8.29 4.90 -5.39
C LEU A 122 -8.56 3.65 -4.57
N GLU A 123 -7.57 2.78 -4.40
CA GLU A 123 -7.66 1.62 -3.53
C GLU A 123 -6.48 1.62 -2.58
N GLY A 124 -6.73 1.29 -1.31
CA GLY A 124 -5.71 1.52 -0.31
C GLY A 124 -6.05 1.09 1.11
N TRP A 125 -5.23 1.59 2.02
CA TRP A 125 -5.39 1.43 3.46
C TRP A 125 -5.19 2.76 4.16
N THR A 126 -5.93 2.96 5.25
CA THR A 126 -5.66 4.01 6.24
C THR A 126 -5.42 3.37 7.59
N VAL A 127 -4.36 3.79 8.26
CA VAL A 127 -4.05 3.46 9.65
C VAL A 127 -4.23 4.70 10.49
N ALA A 128 -5.12 4.62 11.47
CA ALA A 128 -5.40 5.66 12.44
C ALA A 128 -4.72 5.33 13.77
N HIS A 129 -3.99 6.30 14.32
CA HIS A 129 -3.32 6.22 15.62
C HIS A 129 -3.98 7.20 16.60
N TYR A 130 -4.75 6.67 17.55
CA TYR A 130 -5.46 7.40 18.58
C TYR A 130 -4.57 7.70 19.78
N GLN A 131 -4.46 8.97 20.13
CA GLN A 131 -3.68 9.41 21.28
C GLN A 131 -4.40 9.07 22.59
N GLY A 132 -3.65 8.53 23.56
CA GLY A 132 -4.17 8.27 24.91
C GLY A 132 -5.18 7.11 25.03
N ALA A 133 -5.39 6.32 23.97
CA ALA A 133 -6.44 5.29 23.91
C ALA A 133 -6.02 3.88 24.37
N GLY A 134 -4.84 3.72 24.99
CA GLY A 134 -4.38 2.42 25.48
C GLY A 134 -4.11 1.38 24.39
N ALA A 135 -4.41 0.10 24.67
CA ALA A 135 -4.10 -1.02 23.78
C ALA A 135 -4.83 -0.97 22.41
N ASP A 136 -6.01 -0.36 22.35
CA ASP A 136 -6.82 -0.25 21.12
C ASP A 136 -6.57 1.08 20.38
N SER A 137 -5.35 1.60 20.47
CA SER A 137 -4.95 2.89 19.91
C SER A 137 -4.75 2.86 18.40
N VAL A 138 -4.73 1.69 17.76
CA VAL A 138 -4.53 1.57 16.30
C VAL A 138 -5.77 0.98 15.65
N LEU A 139 -6.28 1.67 14.63
CA LEU A 139 -7.36 1.17 13.76
C LEU A 139 -6.86 1.12 12.31
N ARG A 140 -6.97 -0.05 11.69
CA ARG A 140 -6.66 -0.26 10.27
C ARG A 140 -7.96 -0.31 9.48
N MET A 141 -8.01 0.41 8.36
CA MET A 141 -9.19 0.52 7.52
C MET A 141 -8.82 0.30 6.06
N ARG A 142 -9.60 -0.52 5.35
CA ARG A 142 -9.53 -0.60 3.89
C ARG A 142 -10.17 0.64 3.31
N THR A 143 -9.57 1.25 2.30
CA THR A 143 -10.12 2.45 1.66
C THR A 143 -10.39 2.23 0.18
N ARG A 144 -11.50 2.80 -0.29
CA ARG A 144 -11.80 2.94 -1.72
C ARG A 144 -12.28 4.36 -2.01
N GLY A 145 -11.73 4.98 -3.03
CA GLY A 145 -12.14 6.28 -3.54
C GLY A 145 -12.70 6.18 -4.95
N THR A 146 -13.87 6.77 -5.17
CA THR A 146 -14.43 7.02 -6.50
C THR A 146 -14.39 8.50 -6.80
N ARG A 147 -14.21 8.89 -8.06
CA ARG A 147 -14.30 10.30 -8.46
C ARG A 147 -15.64 10.87 -7.99
N ALA A 148 -15.61 12.05 -7.38
CA ALA A 148 -16.84 12.78 -7.10
C ALA A 148 -17.48 13.19 -8.46
N PRO A 149 -18.82 13.23 -8.54
CA PRO A 149 -19.51 13.69 -9.74
C PRO A 149 -19.22 15.14 -10.09
#